data_AF-A0A6B3RU94-F1
#
_entry.id   AF-A0A6B3RU94-F1
#
_cell.length_a   1.000
_cell.length_b   1.000
_cell.length_c   1.000
_cell.angle_alpha   90.00
_cell.angle_beta   90.00
_cell.angle_gamma   90.00
#
_symmetry.space_group_name_H-M   'P 1'
#
loop_
_entity.id
_entity.type
_entity.pdbx_description
1 polymer ?
#
loop_
_entity_poly.entity_id
_entity_poly.type
_entity_poly.pdbx_seq_one_letter_code
_entity_poly.pdbx_strand_id
1 'polypeptide(L)'
;MPLHTQILDLSRQSAAGGLSPWFSARLQEQIADGRFLPEDRLAEICDRLVEQLSDYREQAAIHTAVLGMSGGVDSALTAALLKRAGWLVIGFTLPILQDPEETQRGFDACEALGLEHRHLDLSDAFEHMLTTCGGLDAVLMHGDDTAPRTRRGNLRARLRMMTLYDQAHRFGGLVASTDNFSELGAGFWTLHGDVGDLAPVQSLLKSWEVPWLARATGVPEQIWRALPTDGLGIGAGDEAQIGATYLEWDIILFALMDALRADPDLTARDLSSALDMKGDRHARDVLDAVLHRLATTWFKRMNPIRLDHPVTDRYGQLDAVDERLFRPAVVRGNEDLTRFPAEVMTQAQGLCQRLTARGLRLVTAESCTGGLLAGSLSAVSGSSSVLEGSFVTYRPSLKIAALGVSKSLIDEKTVYHPEVAQQMATGALQASPEADLALAITGVAGPGPDQGKPAGLVCIAAALRGQVAEVRECRFDGDPRSVIAAAIRTALAMGIAALDGSDGSA
;
A
#
# COMPACT_ATOMS: atom_id res chain seq x y z
N MET A 1 -22.95 20.85 4.70
CA MET A 1 -23.09 20.49 3.26
C MET A 1 -22.89 18.99 3.14
N PRO A 2 -23.63 18.23 2.31
CA PRO A 2 -23.42 16.78 2.17
C PRO A 2 -21.97 16.48 1.74
N LEU A 3 -21.35 15.44 2.31
CA LEU A 3 -19.93 15.09 2.06
C LEU A 3 -19.60 15.01 0.57
N HIS A 4 -20.46 14.35 -0.22
CA HIS A 4 -20.34 14.28 -1.68
C HIS A 4 -20.20 15.67 -2.33
N THR A 5 -21.02 16.64 -1.96
CA THR A 5 -20.93 18.01 -2.50
C THR A 5 -19.65 18.72 -2.06
N GLN A 6 -19.15 18.43 -0.85
CA GLN A 6 -17.89 19.00 -0.38
C GLN A 6 -16.70 18.47 -1.16
N ILE A 7 -16.68 17.17 -1.43
CA ILE A 7 -15.65 16.53 -2.26
C ILE A 7 -15.62 17.18 -3.64
N LEU A 8 -16.77 17.34 -4.29
CA LEU A 8 -16.83 17.98 -5.61
C LEU A 8 -16.42 19.46 -5.61
N ASP A 9 -16.66 20.21 -4.53
CA ASP A 9 -16.19 21.60 -4.41
C ASP A 9 -14.67 21.65 -4.23
N LEU A 10 -14.13 20.93 -3.26
CA LEU A 10 -12.69 20.98 -2.94
C LEU A 10 -11.81 20.33 -4.02
N SER A 11 -12.33 19.31 -4.71
CA SER A 11 -11.66 18.74 -5.88
C SER A 11 -11.82 19.59 -7.14
N ARG A 12 -12.63 20.66 -7.09
CA ARG A 12 -13.04 21.53 -8.21
C ARG A 12 -13.86 20.85 -9.31
N GLN A 13 -14.31 19.62 -9.09
CA GLN A 13 -15.13 18.89 -10.05
C GLN A 13 -16.46 19.60 -10.34
N SER A 14 -17.02 20.33 -9.37
CA SER A 14 -18.22 21.14 -9.59
C SER A 14 -18.05 22.19 -10.69
N ALA A 15 -16.86 22.76 -10.85
CA ALA A 15 -16.56 23.74 -11.89
C ALA A 15 -16.20 23.06 -13.24
N ALA A 16 -15.76 21.81 -13.21
CA ALA A 16 -15.30 21.04 -14.38
C ALA A 16 -16.43 20.26 -15.11
N GLY A 17 -17.70 20.49 -14.78
CA GLY A 17 -18.84 19.83 -15.42
C GLY A 17 -19.35 18.57 -14.71
N GLY A 18 -18.85 18.27 -13.50
CA GLY A 18 -19.32 17.14 -12.68
C GLY A 18 -18.68 15.80 -13.04
N LEU A 19 -19.10 14.73 -12.36
CA LEU A 19 -18.65 13.36 -12.62
C LEU A 19 -19.58 12.65 -13.61
N SER A 20 -19.03 11.74 -14.40
CA SER A 20 -19.83 10.82 -15.20
C SER A 20 -20.70 9.91 -14.30
N PRO A 21 -21.75 9.26 -14.83
CA PRO A 21 -22.61 8.38 -14.04
C PRO A 21 -21.87 7.29 -13.29
N TRP A 22 -20.85 6.66 -13.92
CA TRP A 22 -20.05 5.62 -13.27
C TRP A 22 -19.23 6.20 -12.11
N PHE A 23 -18.53 7.31 -12.32
CA PHE A 23 -17.74 7.96 -11.26
C PHE A 23 -18.61 8.45 -10.11
N SER A 24 -19.77 9.02 -10.40
CA SER A 24 -20.72 9.49 -9.39
C SER A 24 -21.23 8.33 -8.51
N ALA A 25 -21.62 7.20 -9.12
CA ALA A 25 -22.05 6.01 -8.40
C ALA A 25 -20.90 5.43 -7.54
N ARG A 26 -19.70 5.31 -8.11
CA ARG A 26 -18.53 4.79 -7.39
C ARG A 26 -18.09 5.67 -6.24
N LEU A 27 -18.12 7.00 -6.40
CA LEU A 27 -17.83 7.92 -5.30
C LEU A 27 -18.82 7.74 -4.15
N GLN A 28 -20.11 7.52 -4.43
CA GLN A 28 -21.12 7.29 -3.39
C GLN A 28 -20.86 5.98 -2.63
N GLU A 29 -20.54 4.90 -3.34
CA GLU A 29 -20.14 3.63 -2.72
C GLU A 29 -18.89 3.80 -1.86
N GLN A 30 -17.86 4.46 -2.38
CA GLN A 30 -16.59 4.69 -1.69
C GLN A 30 -16.73 5.62 -0.46
N ILE A 31 -17.66 6.57 -0.50
CA ILE A 31 -18.05 7.34 0.69
C ILE A 31 -18.71 6.44 1.73
N ALA A 32 -19.64 5.57 1.32
CA ALA A 32 -20.33 4.64 2.23
C ALA A 32 -19.36 3.63 2.87
N ASP A 33 -18.36 3.18 2.11
CA ASP A 33 -17.33 2.25 2.55
C ASP A 33 -16.18 2.92 3.32
N GLY A 34 -16.24 4.24 3.53
CA GLY A 34 -15.25 4.98 4.33
C GLY A 34 -13.90 5.20 3.64
N ARG A 35 -13.83 5.17 2.31
CA ARG A 35 -12.64 5.55 1.52
C ARG A 35 -12.46 7.07 1.46
N PHE A 36 -13.56 7.80 1.39
CA PHE A 36 -13.60 9.26 1.49
C PHE A 36 -14.20 9.63 2.85
N LEU A 37 -13.36 10.17 3.72
CA LEU A 37 -13.72 10.33 5.12
C LEU A 37 -14.51 11.61 5.39
N PRO A 38 -15.48 11.59 6.33
CA PRO A 38 -16.15 12.80 6.78
C PRO A 38 -15.23 13.70 7.61
N GLU A 39 -15.63 14.95 7.78
CA GLU A 39 -14.84 16.03 8.37
C GLU A 39 -14.33 15.75 9.80
N ASP A 40 -15.16 15.13 10.63
CA ASP A 40 -14.80 14.72 12.00
C ASP A 40 -13.67 13.69 12.01
N ARG A 41 -13.72 12.72 11.09
CA ARG A 41 -12.67 11.70 10.92
C ARG A 41 -11.40 12.28 10.32
N LEU A 42 -11.50 13.29 9.45
CA LEU A 42 -10.33 14.01 8.94
C LEU A 42 -9.64 14.83 10.04
N ALA A 43 -10.39 15.42 10.96
CA ALA A 43 -9.81 16.08 12.13
C ALA A 43 -9.02 15.10 13.00
N GLU A 44 -9.58 13.91 13.28
CA GLU A 44 -8.88 12.83 14.00
C GLU A 44 -7.59 12.37 13.28
N ILE A 45 -7.61 12.33 11.94
CA ILE A 45 -6.39 12.02 11.15
C ILE A 45 -5.36 13.13 11.30
N CYS A 46 -5.78 14.40 11.20
CA CYS A 46 -4.88 15.53 11.31
C CYS A 46 -4.16 15.53 12.67
N ASP A 47 -4.90 15.30 13.76
CA ASP A 47 -4.30 15.27 15.10
C ASP A 47 -3.35 14.08 15.27
N ARG A 48 -3.70 12.90 14.75
CA ARG A 48 -2.79 11.74 14.73
C ARG A 48 -1.53 11.96 13.90
N LEU A 49 -1.63 12.60 12.74
CA LEU A 49 -0.46 12.94 11.93
C LEU A 49 0.46 13.93 12.67
N VAL A 50 -0.11 14.93 13.34
CA VAL A 50 0.65 15.90 14.15
C VAL A 50 1.36 15.19 15.31
N GLU A 51 0.68 14.28 16.01
CA GLU A 51 1.28 13.46 17.07
C GLU A 51 2.43 12.60 16.54
N GLN A 52 2.23 11.88 15.43
CA GLN A 52 3.27 11.06 14.80
C GLN A 52 4.49 11.88 14.38
N LEU A 53 4.28 13.08 13.81
CA LEU A 53 5.37 13.98 13.44
C LEU A 53 6.12 14.51 14.66
N SER A 54 5.42 14.77 15.76
CA SER A 54 6.04 15.18 17.03
C SER A 54 6.87 14.05 17.62
N ASP A 55 6.33 12.83 17.63
CA ASP A 55 7.04 11.65 18.12
C ASP A 55 8.29 11.35 17.29
N TYR A 56 8.19 11.46 15.96
CA TYR A 56 9.33 11.28 15.06
C TYR A 56 10.42 12.32 15.36
N ARG A 57 10.05 13.59 15.55
CA ARG A 57 10.96 14.68 15.90
C ARG A 57 11.80 14.34 17.13
N GLU A 58 11.13 13.95 18.21
CA GLU A 58 11.77 13.65 19.50
C GLU A 58 12.65 12.40 19.42
N GLN A 59 12.14 11.33 18.84
CA GLN A 59 12.83 10.04 18.81
C GLN A 59 14.00 10.01 17.83
N ALA A 60 13.90 10.72 16.70
CA ALA A 60 14.98 10.86 15.74
C ALA A 60 15.99 11.96 16.15
N ALA A 61 15.66 12.80 17.13
CA ALA A 61 16.43 13.98 17.54
C ALA A 61 16.72 14.94 16.38
N ILE A 62 15.77 15.08 15.44
CA ILE A 62 15.81 16.03 14.32
C ILE A 62 14.66 17.00 14.52
N HIS A 63 14.96 18.29 14.72
CA HIS A 63 13.97 19.30 15.07
C HIS A 63 13.68 20.31 13.96
N THR A 64 14.44 20.27 12.87
CA THR A 64 14.35 21.22 11.76
C THR A 64 13.91 20.52 10.48
N ALA A 65 12.90 21.08 9.82
CA ALA A 65 12.46 20.67 8.50
C ALA A 65 12.64 21.81 7.49
N VAL A 66 13.35 21.50 6.40
CA VAL A 66 13.53 22.39 5.25
C VAL A 66 12.61 21.92 4.13
N LEU A 67 11.91 22.85 3.47
CA LEU A 67 11.07 22.49 2.32
C LEU A 67 10.94 23.61 1.30
N GLY A 68 10.72 23.22 0.05
CA GLY A 68 10.42 24.14 -1.04
C GLY A 68 8.96 24.60 -0.98
N MET A 69 8.75 25.91 -1.01
CA MET A 69 7.44 26.55 -0.95
C MET A 69 7.06 27.02 -2.36
N SER A 70 6.36 26.16 -3.09
CA SER A 70 5.97 26.40 -4.49
C SER A 70 4.77 27.35 -4.65
N GLY A 71 4.08 27.66 -3.54
CA GLY A 71 2.79 28.37 -3.56
C GLY A 71 1.58 27.45 -3.81
N GLY A 72 1.82 26.14 -3.90
CA GLY A 72 0.77 25.12 -3.99
C GLY A 72 0.33 24.58 -2.62
N VAL A 73 -0.84 23.93 -2.61
CA VAL A 73 -1.50 23.42 -1.40
C VAL A 73 -0.66 22.39 -0.63
N ASP A 74 0.10 21.52 -1.32
CA ASP A 74 0.78 20.41 -0.66
C ASP A 74 1.94 20.89 0.22
N SER A 75 2.76 21.82 -0.30
CA SER A 75 3.85 22.44 0.46
C SER A 75 3.33 23.24 1.65
N ALA A 76 2.22 23.96 1.49
CA ALA A 76 1.60 24.74 2.55
C ALA A 76 1.01 23.85 3.66
N LEU A 77 0.31 22.78 3.30
CA LEU A 77 -0.20 21.81 4.29
C LEU A 77 0.96 21.12 5.02
N THR A 78 2.00 20.69 4.29
CA THR A 78 3.19 20.05 4.86
C THR A 78 3.84 20.95 5.92
N ALA A 79 4.06 22.23 5.59
CA ALA A 79 4.58 23.21 6.53
C ALA A 79 3.66 23.41 7.75
N ALA A 80 2.35 23.49 7.53
CA ALA A 80 1.37 23.69 8.61
C ALA A 80 1.36 22.52 9.61
N LEU A 81 1.40 21.27 9.11
CA LEU A 81 1.44 20.07 9.96
C LEU A 81 2.73 20.00 10.77
N LEU A 82 3.89 20.21 10.13
CA LEU A 82 5.19 20.22 10.81
C LEU A 82 5.25 21.31 11.88
N LYS A 83 4.75 22.52 11.58
CA LYS A 83 4.71 23.61 12.56
C LYS A 83 3.80 23.28 13.74
N ARG A 84 2.63 22.68 13.50
CA ARG A 84 1.72 22.20 14.57
C ARG A 84 2.37 21.11 15.43
N ALA A 85 3.18 20.24 14.81
CA ALA A 85 3.97 19.22 15.51
C ALA A 85 5.20 19.83 16.23
N GLY A 86 5.40 21.14 16.16
CA GLY A 86 6.44 21.91 16.85
C GLY A 86 7.82 21.85 16.19
N TRP A 87 7.90 21.53 14.91
CA TRP A 87 9.16 21.60 14.17
C TRP A 87 9.57 23.05 13.93
N LEU A 88 10.88 23.30 13.87
CA LEU A 88 11.41 24.49 13.22
C LEU A 88 11.28 24.29 11.70
N VAL A 89 10.41 25.07 11.07
CA VAL A 89 10.14 24.94 9.63
C VAL A 89 10.78 26.12 8.88
N ILE A 90 11.65 25.80 7.92
CA ILE A 90 12.31 26.78 7.05
C ILE A 90 11.81 26.58 5.61
N GLY A 91 11.00 27.53 5.15
CA GLY A 91 10.44 27.55 3.80
C GLY A 91 11.35 28.26 2.81
N PHE A 92 11.60 27.62 1.66
CA PHE A 92 12.41 28.19 0.58
C PHE A 92 11.57 28.46 -0.67
N THR A 93 11.58 29.70 -1.17
CA THR A 93 11.09 30.00 -2.52
C THR A 93 12.27 29.96 -3.49
N LEU A 94 12.24 28.96 -4.39
CA LEU A 94 13.32 28.63 -5.33
C LEU A 94 12.86 28.74 -6.79
N PRO A 95 12.56 29.95 -7.29
CA PRO A 95 12.07 30.10 -8.66
C PRO A 95 13.13 29.74 -9.69
N ILE A 96 12.68 29.19 -10.81
CA ILE A 96 13.49 28.97 -12.01
C ILE A 96 12.66 29.33 -13.23
N LEU A 97 12.83 30.56 -13.74
CA LEU A 97 12.14 31.04 -14.96
C LEU A 97 10.63 30.76 -14.96
N GLN A 98 9.99 30.94 -13.81
CA GLN A 98 8.57 30.63 -13.58
C GLN A 98 7.79 31.92 -13.31
N ASP A 99 6.47 31.81 -13.21
CA ASP A 99 5.59 32.94 -12.95
C ASP A 99 5.94 33.62 -11.61
N PRO A 100 6.18 34.95 -11.57
CA PRO A 100 6.32 35.70 -10.33
C PRO A 100 5.15 35.51 -9.36
N GLU A 101 3.92 35.32 -9.86
CA GLU A 101 2.75 35.10 -9.01
C GLU A 101 2.81 33.79 -8.21
N GLU A 102 3.34 32.72 -8.79
CA GLU A 102 3.59 31.45 -8.08
C GLU A 102 4.59 31.64 -6.94
N THR A 103 5.65 32.39 -7.22
CA THR A 103 6.69 32.70 -6.24
C THR A 103 6.14 33.56 -5.10
N GLN A 104 5.29 34.54 -5.43
CA GLN A 104 4.61 35.38 -4.44
C GLN A 104 3.67 34.56 -3.55
N ARG A 105 2.89 33.63 -4.12
CA ARG A 105 2.05 32.72 -3.30
C ARG A 105 2.88 31.88 -2.32
N GLY A 106 4.08 31.45 -2.71
CA GLY A 106 5.02 30.76 -1.83
C GLY A 106 5.48 31.63 -0.66
N PHE A 107 5.74 32.93 -0.90
CA PHE A 107 6.04 33.91 0.14
C PHE A 107 4.84 34.11 1.08
N ASP A 108 3.65 34.36 0.52
CA ASP A 108 2.42 34.58 1.28
C ASP A 108 2.09 33.37 2.17
N ALA A 109 2.34 32.15 1.69
CA ALA A 109 2.21 30.92 2.48
C ALA A 109 3.15 30.91 3.69
N CYS A 110 4.41 31.30 3.50
CA CYS A 110 5.38 31.37 4.60
C CYS A 110 5.00 32.43 5.62
N GLU A 111 4.58 33.62 5.17
CA GLU A 111 4.15 34.70 6.03
C GLU A 111 2.92 34.31 6.85
N ALA A 112 1.87 33.82 6.19
CA ALA A 112 0.63 33.41 6.83
C ALA A 112 0.82 32.29 7.87
N LEU A 113 1.69 31.33 7.55
CA LEU A 113 2.03 30.24 8.47
C LEU A 113 3.11 30.65 9.47
N GLY A 114 3.69 31.85 9.41
CA GLY A 114 4.75 32.34 10.28
C GLY A 114 6.00 31.47 10.27
N LEU A 115 6.48 31.09 9.09
CA LEU A 115 7.67 30.26 8.88
C LEU A 115 8.93 31.13 8.80
N GLU A 116 10.11 30.54 9.06
CA GLU A 116 11.34 31.16 8.61
C GLU A 116 11.39 31.05 7.07
N HIS A 117 11.53 32.18 6.38
CA HIS A 117 11.52 32.22 4.92
C HIS A 117 12.90 32.58 4.35
N ARG A 118 13.28 31.87 3.28
CA ARG A 118 14.47 32.13 2.48
C ARG A 118 14.10 32.15 1.00
N HIS A 119 14.72 33.05 0.26
CA HIS A 119 14.52 33.18 -1.18
C HIS A 119 15.85 33.04 -1.91
N LEU A 120 15.87 32.24 -2.97
CA LEU A 120 17.01 32.12 -3.87
C LEU A 120 16.52 31.83 -5.28
N ASP A 121 16.70 32.79 -6.19
CA ASP A 121 16.46 32.56 -7.61
C ASP A 121 17.55 31.66 -8.18
N LEU A 122 17.13 30.53 -8.75
CA LEU A 122 18.00 29.50 -9.30
C LEU A 122 18.08 29.57 -10.84
N SER A 123 17.50 30.60 -11.47
CA SER A 123 17.44 30.75 -12.92
C SER A 123 18.84 30.78 -13.57
N ASP A 124 19.78 31.55 -13.02
CA ASP A 124 21.14 31.62 -13.54
C ASP A 124 21.85 30.26 -13.44
N ALA A 125 21.74 29.58 -12.30
CA ALA A 125 22.33 28.25 -12.10
C ALA A 125 21.71 27.22 -13.06
N PHE A 126 20.40 27.31 -13.31
CA PHE A 126 19.70 26.47 -14.27
C PHE A 126 20.18 26.71 -15.72
N GLU A 127 20.34 27.97 -16.16
CA GLU A 127 20.83 28.29 -17.51
C GLU A 127 22.26 27.80 -17.75
N HIS A 128 23.12 27.88 -16.74
CA HIS A 128 24.48 27.31 -16.80
C HIS A 128 24.44 25.77 -16.90
N MET A 129 23.58 25.13 -16.11
CA MET A 129 23.38 23.67 -16.18
C MET A 129 22.84 23.25 -17.55
N LEU A 130 21.87 23.99 -18.08
CA LEU A 130 21.32 23.75 -19.42
C LEU A 130 22.39 23.83 -20.48
N THR A 131 23.20 24.90 -20.49
CA THR A 131 24.29 25.07 -21.46
C THR A 131 25.32 23.95 -21.36
N THR A 132 25.68 23.55 -20.13
CA THR A 132 26.63 22.46 -19.89
C THR A 132 26.10 21.13 -20.44
N CYS A 133 24.86 20.75 -20.11
CA CYS A 133 24.24 19.55 -20.65
C CYS A 133 23.93 19.65 -22.16
N GLY A 134 23.66 20.85 -22.65
CA GLY A 134 23.46 21.16 -24.07
C GLY A 134 24.70 20.89 -24.92
N GLY A 135 25.89 20.98 -24.32
CA GLY A 135 27.14 20.54 -24.96
C GLY A 135 27.19 19.03 -25.26
N LEU A 136 26.39 18.21 -24.56
CA LEU A 136 26.24 16.78 -24.85
C LEU A 136 25.12 16.51 -25.86
N ASP A 137 24.06 17.31 -25.84
CA ASP A 137 22.90 17.19 -26.72
C ASP A 137 22.19 18.54 -26.89
N ALA A 138 22.37 19.15 -28.07
CA ALA A 138 21.80 20.46 -28.38
C ALA A 138 20.26 20.49 -28.40
N VAL A 139 19.59 19.35 -28.55
CA VAL A 139 18.11 19.26 -28.49
C VAL A 139 17.59 19.65 -27.11
N LEU A 140 18.38 19.50 -26.05
CA LEU A 140 17.99 19.94 -24.71
C LEU A 140 17.73 21.45 -24.64
N MET A 141 18.50 22.24 -25.39
CA MET A 141 18.41 23.71 -25.38
C MET A 141 17.22 24.22 -26.20
N HIS A 142 16.98 23.61 -27.36
CA HIS A 142 16.09 24.20 -28.38
C HIS A 142 14.90 23.32 -28.76
N GLY A 143 14.89 22.05 -28.37
CA GLY A 143 13.79 21.14 -28.66
C GLY A 143 12.55 21.51 -27.87
N ASP A 144 11.39 21.51 -28.53
CA ASP A 144 10.11 21.91 -27.92
C ASP A 144 9.12 20.75 -27.78
N ASP A 145 9.52 19.54 -28.16
CA ASP A 145 8.74 18.33 -27.92
C ASP A 145 8.69 17.97 -26.43
N THR A 146 7.77 17.06 -26.06
CA THR A 146 7.59 16.60 -24.68
C THR A 146 8.88 16.09 -24.03
N ALA A 147 9.71 15.33 -24.75
CA ALA A 147 10.94 14.75 -24.20
C ALA A 147 11.97 15.80 -23.72
N PRO A 148 12.40 16.79 -24.53
CA PRO A 148 13.29 17.85 -24.05
C PRO A 148 12.64 18.73 -22.97
N ARG A 149 11.33 19.02 -23.03
CA ARG A 149 10.63 19.74 -21.95
C ARG A 149 10.70 18.98 -20.62
N THR A 150 10.41 17.68 -20.62
CA THR A 150 10.51 16.81 -19.43
C THR A 150 11.94 16.77 -18.88
N ARG A 151 12.96 16.72 -19.75
CA ARG A 151 14.37 16.77 -19.31
C ARG A 151 14.70 18.08 -18.62
N ARG A 152 14.26 19.23 -19.17
CA ARG A 152 14.43 20.54 -18.54
C ARG A 152 13.70 20.63 -17.21
N GLY A 153 12.45 20.16 -17.14
CA GLY A 153 11.68 20.07 -15.89
C GLY A 153 12.40 19.24 -14.81
N ASN A 154 12.92 18.07 -15.17
CA ASN A 154 13.69 17.22 -14.25
C ASN A 154 14.98 17.90 -13.73
N LEU A 155 15.64 18.71 -14.56
CA LEU A 155 16.81 19.49 -14.12
C LEU A 155 16.41 20.58 -13.12
N ARG A 156 15.27 21.26 -13.32
CA ARG A 156 14.74 22.25 -12.37
C ARG A 156 14.47 21.61 -11.01
N ALA A 157 13.72 20.51 -10.99
CA ALA A 157 13.41 19.77 -9.76
C ALA A 157 14.68 19.36 -8.99
N ARG A 158 15.67 18.79 -9.69
CA ARG A 158 16.93 18.36 -9.07
C ARG A 158 17.79 19.51 -8.56
N LEU A 159 17.78 20.65 -9.24
CA LEU A 159 18.50 21.84 -8.79
C LEU A 159 17.89 22.41 -7.49
N ARG A 160 16.55 22.42 -7.41
CA ARG A 160 15.85 22.75 -6.15
C ARG A 160 16.22 21.75 -5.06
N MET A 161 16.22 20.46 -5.36
CA MET A 161 16.60 19.41 -4.41
C MET A 161 18.03 19.59 -3.86
N MET A 162 19.01 19.79 -4.74
CA MET A 162 20.39 20.03 -4.33
C MET A 162 20.51 21.21 -3.36
N THR A 163 19.75 22.28 -3.63
CA THR A 163 19.70 23.47 -2.77
C THR A 163 19.07 23.15 -1.42
N LEU A 164 17.94 22.45 -1.40
CA LEU A 164 17.23 22.10 -0.16
C LEU A 164 18.05 21.16 0.74
N TYR A 165 18.73 20.14 0.18
CA TYR A 165 19.58 19.25 0.97
C TYR A 165 20.82 19.94 1.54
N ASP A 166 21.45 20.85 0.77
CA ASP A 166 22.53 21.69 1.29
C ASP A 166 22.07 22.49 2.52
N GLN A 167 20.89 23.13 2.40
CA GLN A 167 20.34 23.91 3.50
C GLN A 167 19.88 23.04 4.68
N ALA A 168 19.26 21.89 4.43
CA ALA A 168 18.90 20.93 5.48
C ALA A 168 20.14 20.54 6.31
N HIS A 169 21.26 20.23 5.65
CA HIS A 169 22.50 19.92 6.34
C HIS A 169 23.05 21.11 7.14
N ARG A 170 23.02 22.32 6.57
CA ARG A 170 23.41 23.55 7.27
C ARG A 170 22.62 23.78 8.55
N PHE A 171 21.34 23.45 8.57
CA PHE A 171 20.46 23.64 9.72
C PHE A 171 20.32 22.39 10.62
N GLY A 172 21.10 21.34 10.37
CA GLY A 172 21.02 20.08 11.11
C GLY A 172 19.65 19.41 11.03
N GLY A 173 18.95 19.62 9.91
CA GLY A 173 17.59 19.16 9.66
C GLY A 173 17.50 18.14 8.54
N LEU A 174 16.27 17.91 8.09
CA LEU A 174 15.92 17.07 6.95
C LEU A 174 15.15 17.86 5.90
N VAL A 175 15.00 17.29 4.71
CA VAL A 175 14.09 17.83 3.71
C VAL A 175 12.72 17.18 3.83
N ALA A 176 11.66 17.97 4.00
CA ALA A 176 10.31 17.45 4.00
C ALA A 176 9.77 17.29 2.57
N SER A 177 9.20 16.13 2.32
CA SER A 177 8.48 15.77 1.10
C SER A 177 7.08 16.34 1.12
N THR A 178 6.58 16.73 -0.05
CA THR A 178 5.24 17.32 -0.21
C THR A 178 4.32 16.48 -1.08
N ASP A 179 4.77 15.32 -1.54
CA ASP A 179 3.95 14.44 -2.38
C ASP A 179 2.82 13.81 -1.56
N ASN A 180 1.67 13.64 -2.21
CA ASN A 180 0.44 13.08 -1.64
C ASN A 180 0.13 11.69 -2.22
N PHE A 181 -0.92 11.02 -1.74
CA PHE A 181 -1.24 9.64 -2.13
C PHE A 181 -1.57 9.52 -3.62
N SER A 182 -2.28 10.51 -4.15
CA SER A 182 -2.65 10.58 -5.55
C SER A 182 -1.41 10.72 -6.44
N GLU A 183 -0.48 11.59 -6.07
CA GLU A 183 0.81 11.78 -6.77
C GLU A 183 1.72 10.56 -6.65
N LEU A 184 1.78 9.92 -5.47
CA LEU A 184 2.49 8.67 -5.22
C LEU A 184 2.00 7.57 -6.16
N GLY A 185 0.67 7.37 -6.20
CA GLY A 185 0.02 6.44 -7.12
C GLY A 185 0.35 6.79 -8.57
N ALA A 186 0.26 8.06 -8.93
CA ALA A 186 0.50 8.54 -10.29
C ALA A 186 1.96 8.45 -10.72
N GLY A 187 2.93 8.30 -9.81
CA GLY A 187 4.33 8.44 -10.20
C GLY A 187 4.68 9.90 -10.58
N PHE A 188 3.91 10.88 -10.11
CA PHE A 188 3.95 12.28 -10.53
C PHE A 188 5.01 13.09 -9.75
N TRP A 189 6.27 12.64 -9.81
CA TRP A 189 7.42 13.40 -9.29
C TRP A 189 8.68 13.11 -10.10
N THR A 190 9.66 13.99 -9.97
CA THR A 190 11.02 13.76 -10.44
C THR A 190 11.76 12.89 -9.43
N LEU A 191 12.21 11.72 -9.87
CA LEU A 191 13.04 10.86 -9.02
C LEU A 191 14.34 11.60 -8.64
N HIS A 192 14.60 11.67 -7.33
CA HIS A 192 15.67 12.47 -6.72
C HIS A 192 15.55 13.99 -6.97
N GLY A 193 14.33 14.50 -7.09
CA GLY A 193 14.04 15.92 -7.31
C GLY A 193 13.05 16.49 -6.30
N ASP A 194 11.83 15.97 -6.24
CA ASP A 194 10.75 16.62 -5.48
C ASP A 194 10.45 15.94 -4.13
N VAL A 195 11.03 14.75 -3.89
CA VAL A 195 10.75 13.92 -2.72
C VAL A 195 11.92 13.96 -1.74
N GLY A 196 11.62 14.26 -0.47
CA GLY A 196 12.57 14.41 0.63
C GLY A 196 12.67 13.18 1.55
N ASP A 197 13.10 13.41 2.79
CA ASP A 197 13.38 12.38 3.79
C ASP A 197 12.15 11.97 4.63
N LEU A 198 11.22 12.89 4.84
CA LEU A 198 10.00 12.71 5.64
C LEU A 198 8.79 13.17 4.83
N ALA A 199 7.71 12.39 4.76
CA ALA A 199 6.55 12.69 3.90
C ALA A 199 5.24 12.84 4.70
N PRO A 200 4.98 14.01 5.31
CA PRO A 200 3.83 14.24 6.19
C PRO A 200 2.44 14.06 5.55
N VAL A 201 2.34 14.20 4.23
CA VAL A 201 1.05 14.22 3.50
C VAL A 201 0.91 13.09 2.47
N GLN A 202 1.89 12.21 2.34
CA GLN A 202 1.93 11.16 1.30
C GLN A 202 0.79 10.13 1.41
N SER A 203 0.19 9.98 2.58
CA SER A 203 -0.98 9.11 2.76
C SER A 203 -2.32 9.78 2.43
N LEU A 204 -2.33 11.07 2.09
CA LEU A 204 -3.55 11.85 1.93
C LEU A 204 -3.97 12.01 0.46
N LEU A 205 -5.27 12.00 0.18
CA LEU A 205 -5.83 12.22 -1.15
C LEU A 205 -5.73 13.68 -1.58
N LYS A 206 -5.22 13.92 -2.79
CA LYS A 206 -5.14 15.26 -3.39
C LYS A 206 -6.52 15.85 -3.65
N SER A 207 -7.50 15.00 -3.98
CA SER A 207 -8.85 15.45 -4.33
C SER A 207 -9.69 15.94 -3.15
N TRP A 208 -9.40 15.48 -1.93
CA TRP A 208 -10.28 15.68 -0.77
C TRP A 208 -9.53 16.04 0.50
N GLU A 209 -8.63 15.15 0.95
CA GLU A 209 -8.03 15.25 2.27
C GLU A 209 -7.01 16.39 2.34
N VAL A 210 -6.14 16.54 1.33
CA VAL A 210 -5.15 17.62 1.27
C VAL A 210 -5.81 19.01 1.33
N PRO A 211 -6.74 19.39 0.43
CA PRO A 211 -7.36 20.72 0.50
C PRO A 211 -8.21 20.92 1.77
N TRP A 212 -8.88 19.88 2.27
CA TRP A 212 -9.66 19.98 3.51
C TRP A 212 -8.76 20.23 4.71
N LEU A 213 -7.67 19.46 4.87
CA LEU A 213 -6.72 19.63 5.97
C LEU A 213 -5.97 20.97 5.86
N ALA A 214 -5.65 21.44 4.64
CA ALA A 214 -5.04 22.75 4.45
C ALA A 214 -5.95 23.86 5.00
N ARG A 215 -7.24 23.82 4.64
CA ARG A 215 -8.25 24.74 5.18
C ARG A 215 -8.35 24.64 6.71
N ALA A 216 -8.41 23.43 7.26
CA ALA A 216 -8.56 23.20 8.70
C ALA A 216 -7.32 23.61 9.52
N THR A 217 -6.14 23.60 8.91
CA THR A 217 -4.85 23.96 9.54
C THR A 217 -4.51 25.44 9.41
N GLY A 218 -5.39 26.25 8.80
CA GLY A 218 -5.22 27.69 8.66
C GLY A 218 -4.41 28.13 7.45
N VAL A 219 -4.21 27.25 6.45
CA VAL A 219 -3.65 27.66 5.16
C VAL A 219 -4.61 28.65 4.47
N PRO A 220 -4.13 29.78 3.93
CA PRO A 220 -4.97 30.76 3.25
C PRO A 220 -5.76 30.20 2.07
N GLU A 221 -6.99 30.69 1.87
CA GLU A 221 -7.91 30.22 0.83
C GLU A 221 -7.36 30.32 -0.59
N GLN A 222 -6.65 31.40 -0.89
CA GLN A 222 -6.02 31.60 -2.20
C GLN A 222 -4.96 30.53 -2.53
N ILE A 223 -4.42 29.81 -1.54
CA ILE A 223 -3.42 28.75 -1.75
C ILE A 223 -4.11 27.41 -1.98
N TRP A 224 -5.03 27.00 -1.11
CA TRP A 224 -5.68 25.68 -1.27
C TRP A 224 -6.76 25.65 -2.36
N ARG A 225 -7.25 26.80 -2.83
CA ARG A 225 -8.08 26.89 -4.05
C ARG A 225 -7.29 27.11 -5.33
N ALA A 226 -5.99 27.39 -5.27
CA ALA A 226 -5.17 27.62 -6.47
C ALA A 226 -5.25 26.42 -7.43
N LEU A 227 -5.28 26.70 -8.74
CA LEU A 227 -5.23 25.65 -9.76
C LEU A 227 -3.87 24.94 -9.67
N PRO A 228 -3.82 23.59 -9.69
CA PRO A 228 -2.59 22.85 -9.81
C PRO A 228 -1.92 23.22 -11.13
N THR A 229 -0.70 23.75 -11.05
CA THR A 229 0.14 24.01 -12.21
C THR A 229 1.24 22.98 -12.25
N ASP A 230 1.72 22.65 -13.45
CA ASP A 230 2.77 21.64 -13.59
C ASP A 230 4.15 22.11 -13.10
N GLY A 231 4.28 23.38 -12.68
CA GLY A 231 5.46 24.02 -12.08
C GLY A 231 6.76 23.95 -12.90
N LEU A 232 6.73 23.26 -14.05
CA LEU A 232 7.87 22.78 -14.82
C LEU A 232 7.71 23.07 -16.32
N GLY A 233 6.52 23.47 -16.79
CA GLY A 233 6.26 23.88 -18.17
C GLY A 233 6.28 22.72 -19.16
N ILE A 234 5.81 21.54 -18.75
CA ILE A 234 5.81 20.32 -19.55
C ILE A 234 4.50 20.21 -20.37
N GLY A 235 3.37 20.63 -19.82
CA GLY A 235 2.03 20.55 -20.41
C GLY A 235 1.08 21.64 -19.91
N ALA A 236 -0.23 21.38 -20.03
CA ALA A 236 -1.30 22.33 -19.67
C ALA A 236 -1.73 22.26 -18.18
N GLY A 237 -0.97 21.54 -17.34
CA GLY A 237 -1.28 21.25 -15.93
C GLY A 237 -1.16 19.76 -15.58
N ASP A 238 -1.30 19.44 -14.29
CA ASP A 238 -1.10 18.09 -13.76
C ASP A 238 -2.12 17.09 -14.30
N GLU A 239 -3.40 17.44 -14.23
CA GLU A 239 -4.52 16.58 -14.66
C GLU A 239 -4.44 16.24 -16.16
N ALA A 240 -3.95 17.18 -16.98
CA ALA A 240 -3.72 16.95 -18.41
C ALA A 240 -2.58 15.95 -18.66
N GLN A 241 -1.54 15.93 -17.81
CA GLN A 241 -0.44 14.98 -17.88
C GLN A 241 -0.77 13.62 -17.25
N ILE A 242 -1.72 13.59 -16.33
CA ILE A 242 -2.25 12.36 -15.73
C ILE A 242 -3.28 11.71 -16.65
N GLY A 243 -4.05 12.51 -17.40
CA GLY A 243 -5.15 12.06 -18.24
C GLY A 243 -6.47 11.90 -17.45
N ALA A 244 -6.53 12.46 -16.24
CA ALA A 244 -7.65 12.35 -15.31
C ALA A 244 -7.62 13.54 -14.34
N THR A 245 -8.78 13.93 -13.82
CA THR A 245 -8.80 14.77 -12.62
C THR A 245 -8.28 13.99 -11.42
N TYR A 246 -7.80 14.68 -10.38
CA TYR A 246 -7.35 13.99 -9.15
C TYR A 246 -8.47 13.18 -8.49
N LEU A 247 -9.73 13.64 -8.56
CA LEU A 247 -10.85 12.90 -8.00
C LEU A 247 -11.13 11.61 -8.79
N GLU A 248 -11.12 11.67 -10.12
CA GLU A 248 -11.27 10.48 -10.95
C GLU A 248 -10.12 9.48 -10.75
N TRP A 249 -8.89 9.99 -10.61
CA TRP A 249 -7.72 9.18 -10.26
C TRP A 249 -7.94 8.43 -8.95
N ASP A 250 -8.32 9.14 -7.89
CA ASP A 250 -8.54 8.57 -6.56
C ASP A 250 -9.67 7.53 -6.57
N ILE A 251 -10.77 7.81 -7.27
CA ILE A 251 -11.90 6.88 -7.41
C ILE A 251 -11.47 5.60 -8.13
N ILE A 252 -10.77 5.69 -9.26
CA ILE A 252 -10.29 4.50 -9.98
C ILE A 252 -9.28 3.74 -9.13
N LEU A 253 -8.36 4.42 -8.45
CA LEU A 253 -7.33 3.76 -7.67
C LEU A 253 -7.95 2.91 -6.55
N PHE A 254 -8.95 3.41 -5.83
CA PHE A 254 -9.68 2.62 -4.85
C PHE A 254 -10.49 1.49 -5.49
N ALA A 255 -11.17 1.75 -6.61
CA ALA A 255 -11.93 0.72 -7.32
C ALA A 255 -11.02 -0.44 -7.78
N LEU A 256 -9.81 -0.12 -8.25
CA LEU A 256 -8.78 -1.11 -8.61
C LEU A 256 -8.32 -1.92 -7.40
N MET A 257 -8.03 -1.27 -6.28
CA MET A 257 -7.63 -1.95 -5.05
C MET A 257 -8.73 -2.90 -4.56
N ASP A 258 -9.99 -2.49 -4.66
CA ASP A 258 -11.13 -3.30 -4.23
C ASP A 258 -11.38 -4.47 -5.18
N ALA A 259 -11.28 -4.25 -6.50
CA ALA A 259 -11.39 -5.32 -7.49
C ALA A 259 -10.29 -6.37 -7.33
N LEU A 260 -9.02 -5.95 -7.23
CA LEU A 260 -7.88 -6.86 -7.06
C LEU A 260 -7.87 -7.56 -5.70
N ARG A 261 -8.46 -6.94 -4.67
CA ARG A 261 -8.66 -7.60 -3.38
C ARG A 261 -9.77 -8.66 -3.46
N ALA A 262 -10.84 -8.38 -4.19
CA ALA A 262 -11.95 -9.32 -4.36
C ALA A 262 -11.55 -10.52 -5.24
N ASP A 263 -10.72 -10.29 -6.27
CA ASP A 263 -10.24 -11.32 -7.19
C ASP A 263 -8.76 -11.04 -7.58
N PRO A 264 -7.79 -11.74 -6.97
CA PRO A 264 -6.37 -11.58 -7.26
C PRO A 264 -5.94 -12.05 -8.64
N ASP A 265 -6.75 -12.90 -9.28
CA ASP A 265 -6.43 -13.47 -10.59
C ASP A 265 -6.83 -12.51 -11.73
N LEU A 266 -7.49 -11.38 -11.41
CA LEU A 266 -7.84 -10.34 -12.38
C LEU A 266 -6.58 -9.82 -13.07
N THR A 267 -6.59 -9.91 -14.40
CA THR A 267 -5.57 -9.26 -15.21
C THR A 267 -5.99 -7.84 -15.56
N ALA A 268 -5.05 -7.03 -16.03
CA ALA A 268 -5.34 -5.67 -16.50
C ALA A 268 -6.44 -5.61 -17.57
N ARG A 269 -6.64 -6.69 -18.34
CA ARG A 269 -7.66 -6.78 -19.40
C ARG A 269 -9.07 -7.02 -18.85
N ASP A 270 -9.17 -7.62 -17.67
CA ASP A 270 -10.44 -7.99 -17.05
C ASP A 270 -11.05 -6.82 -16.28
N LEU A 271 -10.22 -5.87 -15.84
CA LEU A 271 -10.59 -4.76 -14.94
C LEU A 271 -11.75 -3.92 -15.45
N SER A 272 -11.79 -3.54 -16.73
CA SER A 272 -12.90 -2.75 -17.26
C SER A 272 -14.25 -3.48 -17.14
N SER A 273 -14.26 -4.80 -17.33
CA SER A 273 -15.47 -5.62 -17.17
C SER A 273 -15.78 -5.86 -15.69
N ALA A 274 -14.77 -6.12 -14.86
CA ALA A 274 -14.92 -6.33 -13.43
C ALA A 274 -15.46 -5.08 -12.70
N LEU A 275 -15.10 -3.89 -13.19
CA LEU A 275 -15.54 -2.61 -12.65
C LEU A 275 -16.90 -2.13 -13.19
N ASP A 276 -17.54 -2.91 -14.07
CA ASP A 276 -18.81 -2.60 -14.72
C ASP A 276 -18.84 -1.25 -15.46
N MET A 277 -17.79 -0.96 -16.24
CA MET A 277 -17.65 0.31 -16.97
C MET A 277 -18.30 0.32 -18.36
N LYS A 278 -19.09 -0.70 -18.73
CA LYS A 278 -19.54 -0.89 -20.13
C LYS A 278 -20.35 0.29 -20.68
N GLY A 279 -21.14 0.95 -19.82
CA GLY A 279 -21.98 2.09 -20.17
C GLY A 279 -21.25 3.44 -20.23
N ASP A 280 -20.00 3.51 -19.78
CA ASP A 280 -19.29 4.78 -19.58
C ASP A 280 -17.96 4.75 -20.35
N ARG A 281 -17.90 5.49 -21.47
CA ARG A 281 -16.69 5.57 -22.29
C ARG A 281 -15.59 6.35 -21.57
N HIS A 282 -15.97 7.47 -20.93
CA HIS A 282 -15.04 8.32 -20.21
C HIS A 282 -14.34 7.55 -19.08
N ALA A 283 -15.11 6.81 -18.28
CA ALA A 283 -14.54 5.98 -17.21
C ALA A 283 -13.52 4.94 -17.73
N ARG A 284 -13.75 4.37 -18.91
CA ARG A 284 -12.80 3.44 -19.55
C ARG A 284 -11.54 4.14 -20.03
N ASP A 285 -11.68 5.30 -20.68
CA ASP A 285 -10.54 6.09 -21.15
C ASP A 285 -9.65 6.53 -19.97
N VAL A 286 -10.26 6.94 -18.85
CA VAL A 286 -9.53 7.27 -17.62
C VAL A 286 -8.90 6.03 -16.98
N LEU A 287 -9.60 4.88 -16.93
CA LEU A 287 -9.01 3.62 -16.45
C LEU A 287 -7.74 3.25 -17.24
N ASP A 288 -7.79 3.35 -18.57
CA ASP A 288 -6.65 3.07 -19.43
C ASP A 288 -5.48 4.02 -19.14
N ALA A 289 -5.75 5.32 -18.93
CA ALA A 289 -4.74 6.30 -18.54
C ALA A 289 -4.11 5.97 -17.17
N VAL A 290 -4.93 5.63 -16.18
CA VAL A 290 -4.47 5.23 -14.83
C VAL A 290 -3.61 3.97 -14.88
N LEU A 291 -4.06 2.92 -15.58
CA LEU A 291 -3.31 1.66 -15.71
C LEU A 291 -1.99 1.87 -16.45
N HIS A 292 -1.99 2.65 -17.53
CA HIS A 292 -0.78 2.99 -18.26
C HIS A 292 0.23 3.71 -17.35
N ARG A 293 -0.23 4.68 -16.57
CA ARG A 293 0.62 5.45 -15.66
C ARG A 293 1.14 4.60 -14.50
N LEU A 294 0.30 3.76 -13.88
CA LEU A 294 0.72 2.80 -12.86
C LEU A 294 1.82 1.86 -13.38
N ALA A 295 1.63 1.30 -14.58
CA ALA A 295 2.55 0.35 -15.21
C ALA A 295 3.88 0.98 -15.66
N THR A 296 3.88 2.27 -16.03
CA THR A 296 5.10 2.96 -16.50
C THR A 296 5.86 3.67 -15.38
N THR A 297 5.30 3.77 -14.17
CA THR A 297 5.91 4.51 -13.06
C THR A 297 6.12 3.71 -11.78
N TRP A 298 5.75 2.42 -11.74
CA TRP A 298 5.86 1.58 -10.53
C TRP A 298 7.25 1.57 -9.90
N PHE A 299 8.30 1.63 -10.73
CA PHE A 299 9.68 1.61 -10.25
C PHE A 299 10.00 2.82 -9.36
N LYS A 300 9.32 3.96 -9.55
CA LYS A 300 9.50 5.14 -8.71
C LYS A 300 9.04 4.87 -7.27
N ARG A 301 7.95 4.09 -7.10
CA ARG A 301 7.41 3.68 -5.79
C ARG A 301 8.26 2.64 -5.06
N MET A 302 9.19 1.99 -5.77
CA MET A 302 10.09 0.97 -5.20
C MET A 302 11.57 1.37 -5.30
N ASN A 303 11.88 2.66 -5.38
CA ASN A 303 13.24 3.13 -5.61
C ASN A 303 14.09 3.18 -4.32
N PRO A 304 15.39 2.79 -4.35
CA PRO A 304 16.05 2.09 -5.45
C PRO A 304 15.58 0.64 -5.54
N ILE A 305 15.52 0.09 -6.76
CA ILE A 305 15.25 -1.34 -6.94
C ILE A 305 16.43 -2.12 -6.35
N ARG A 306 16.16 -2.86 -5.28
CA ARG A 306 17.14 -3.74 -4.62
C ARG A 306 16.85 -5.18 -5.02
N LEU A 307 17.88 -5.86 -5.50
CA LEU A 307 17.82 -7.30 -5.75
C LEU A 307 18.35 -8.04 -4.52
N ASP A 308 17.63 -9.09 -4.11
CA ASP A 308 18.04 -9.93 -2.99
C ASP A 308 19.31 -10.72 -3.32
N HIS A 309 20.10 -11.00 -2.29
CA HIS A 309 21.27 -11.86 -2.45
C HIS A 309 20.79 -13.31 -2.65
N PRO A 310 21.27 -14.03 -3.68
CA PRO A 310 20.68 -15.30 -4.15
C PRO A 310 20.80 -16.50 -3.21
N VAL A 311 21.36 -16.32 -2.00
CA VAL A 311 21.72 -17.41 -1.07
C VAL A 311 21.42 -17.06 0.39
N THR A 312 21.34 -15.78 0.72
CA THR A 312 21.22 -15.36 2.12
C THR A 312 20.44 -14.06 2.23
N ASP A 313 19.54 -14.00 3.20
CA ASP A 313 18.78 -12.79 3.50
C ASP A 313 19.65 -11.82 4.30
N ARG A 314 20.26 -10.85 3.61
CA ARG A 314 21.06 -9.78 4.24
C ARG A 314 20.23 -8.56 4.59
N TYR A 315 19.21 -8.24 3.78
CA TYR A 315 18.40 -7.06 4.00
C TYR A 315 17.50 -7.23 5.22
N GLY A 316 16.84 -8.38 5.37
CA GLY A 316 16.03 -8.66 6.57
C GLY A 316 16.85 -8.69 7.85
N GLN A 317 18.09 -9.20 7.80
CA GLN A 317 19.01 -9.19 8.95
C GLN A 317 19.43 -7.75 9.34
N LEU A 318 19.75 -6.91 8.36
CA LEU A 318 20.08 -5.50 8.62
C LEU A 318 18.86 -4.73 9.12
N ASP A 319 17.69 -4.96 8.52
CA ASP A 319 16.44 -4.32 8.93
C ASP A 319 16.10 -4.64 10.38
N ALA A 320 16.29 -5.89 10.82
CA ALA A 320 16.08 -6.30 12.20
C ALA A 320 17.05 -5.61 13.19
N VAL A 321 18.27 -5.28 12.76
CA VAL A 321 19.21 -4.48 13.56
C VAL A 321 18.71 -3.04 13.68
N ASP A 322 18.36 -2.43 12.55
CA ASP A 322 17.86 -1.06 12.51
C ASP A 322 16.58 -0.90 13.32
N GLU A 323 15.61 -1.77 13.11
CA GLU A 323 14.33 -1.78 13.83
C GLU A 323 14.52 -1.89 15.35
N ARG A 324 15.42 -2.78 15.79
CA ARG A 324 15.64 -3.03 17.21
C ARG A 324 16.44 -1.94 17.90
N LEU A 325 17.42 -1.34 17.22
CA LEU A 325 18.41 -0.46 17.84
C LEU A 325 18.23 1.02 17.51
N PHE A 326 17.74 1.37 16.32
CA PHE A 326 17.84 2.74 15.79
C PHE A 326 16.52 3.33 15.31
N ARG A 327 15.60 2.53 14.74
CA ARG A 327 14.35 3.01 14.14
C ARG A 327 13.41 3.58 15.22
N PRO A 328 12.94 4.83 15.07
CA PRO A 328 11.93 5.41 15.96
C PRO A 328 10.66 4.55 16.00
N ALA A 329 10.04 4.39 17.16
CA ALA A 329 8.82 3.59 17.36
C ALA A 329 7.68 3.99 16.42
N VAL A 330 7.56 5.28 16.10
CA VAL A 330 6.52 5.80 15.19
C VAL A 330 6.67 5.34 13.74
N VAL A 331 7.88 4.95 13.31
CA VAL A 331 8.14 4.39 11.98
C VAL A 331 8.50 2.91 12.00
N ARG A 332 8.55 2.28 13.18
CA ARG A 332 8.48 0.82 13.24
C ARG A 332 7.13 0.45 12.65
N GLY A 333 7.12 -0.49 11.71
CA GLY A 333 5.85 -1.11 11.39
C GLY A 333 5.27 -1.57 12.71
N ASN A 334 3.99 -1.30 12.97
CA ASN A 334 3.29 -2.23 13.86
C ASN A 334 3.58 -3.59 13.23
N GLU A 335 4.41 -4.40 13.87
CA GLU A 335 4.40 -5.83 13.63
C GLU A 335 3.00 -6.24 14.04
N ASP A 336 2.03 -6.08 13.13
CA ASP A 336 0.85 -6.88 13.13
C ASP A 336 1.41 -8.30 13.21
N LEU A 337 1.24 -8.94 14.37
CA LEU A 337 1.60 -10.33 14.64
C LEU A 337 1.03 -11.30 13.57
N THR A 338 0.25 -10.77 12.62
CA THR A 338 -0.62 -11.39 11.64
C THR A 338 -0.41 -10.87 10.20
N ARG A 339 0.70 -10.23 9.83
CA ARG A 339 0.89 -9.80 8.43
C ARG A 339 1.26 -10.98 7.52
N PHE A 340 0.29 -11.49 6.77
CA PHE A 340 0.47 -12.58 5.79
C PHE A 340 0.66 -12.02 4.36
N PRO A 341 1.26 -12.79 3.42
CA PRO A 341 1.33 -12.42 2.01
C PRO A 341 -0.07 -12.15 1.43
N ALA A 342 -0.19 -11.17 0.52
CA ALA A 342 -1.48 -10.75 -0.04
C ALA A 342 -2.28 -11.92 -0.65
N GLU A 343 -1.62 -12.81 -1.39
CA GLU A 343 -2.23 -14.00 -1.97
C GLU A 343 -2.88 -14.92 -0.91
N VAL A 344 -2.19 -15.13 0.22
CA VAL A 344 -2.71 -15.94 1.34
C VAL A 344 -3.92 -15.24 1.96
N MET A 345 -3.85 -13.93 2.16
CA MET A 345 -4.96 -13.15 2.71
C MET A 345 -6.19 -13.21 1.80
N THR A 346 -6.01 -13.12 0.49
CA THR A 346 -7.17 -13.19 -0.41
C THR A 346 -7.78 -14.59 -0.45
N GLN A 347 -6.98 -15.66 -0.47
CA GLN A 347 -7.51 -17.02 -0.39
C GLN A 347 -8.23 -17.28 0.95
N ALA A 348 -7.68 -16.79 2.06
CA ALA A 348 -8.31 -16.88 3.37
C ALA A 348 -9.65 -16.15 3.38
N GLN A 349 -9.70 -14.94 2.82
CA GLN A 349 -10.91 -14.15 2.68
C GLN A 349 -11.96 -14.86 1.80
N GLY A 350 -11.56 -15.40 0.65
CA GLY A 350 -12.44 -16.13 -0.25
C GLY A 350 -13.02 -17.40 0.38
N LEU A 351 -12.26 -18.10 1.24
CA LEU A 351 -12.76 -19.23 2.02
C LEU A 351 -13.75 -18.78 3.11
N CYS A 352 -13.41 -17.75 3.89
CA CYS A 352 -14.30 -17.20 4.93
C CYS A 352 -15.63 -16.70 4.36
N GLN A 353 -15.62 -16.06 3.19
CA GLN A 353 -16.83 -15.60 2.52
C GLN A 353 -17.74 -16.75 2.11
N ARG A 354 -17.18 -17.83 1.54
CA ARG A 354 -17.93 -19.03 1.15
C ARG A 354 -18.55 -19.75 2.35
N LEU A 355 -17.80 -19.85 3.44
CA LEU A 355 -18.30 -20.42 4.70
C LEU A 355 -19.44 -19.57 5.26
N THR A 356 -19.26 -18.26 5.30
CA THR A 356 -20.29 -17.31 5.79
C THR A 356 -21.57 -17.42 4.95
N ALA A 357 -21.45 -17.45 3.62
CA ALA A 357 -22.59 -17.56 2.71
C ALA A 357 -23.40 -18.85 2.90
N ARG A 358 -22.74 -19.95 3.32
CA ARG A 358 -23.36 -21.25 3.58
C ARG A 358 -23.72 -21.48 5.04
N GLY A 359 -23.41 -20.54 5.93
CA GLY A 359 -23.60 -20.69 7.39
C GLY A 359 -22.74 -21.81 8.00
N LEU A 360 -21.61 -22.14 7.39
CA LEU A 360 -20.71 -23.22 7.81
C LEU A 360 -19.52 -22.68 8.61
N ARG A 361 -18.93 -23.54 9.44
CA ARG A 361 -17.75 -23.22 10.27
C ARG A 361 -16.56 -24.12 9.92
N LEU A 362 -15.36 -23.67 10.29
CA LEU A 362 -14.07 -24.26 9.96
C LEU A 362 -13.20 -24.43 11.22
N VAL A 363 -12.48 -25.54 11.29
CA VAL A 363 -11.40 -25.77 12.27
C VAL A 363 -10.10 -26.12 11.56
N THR A 364 -8.93 -25.71 12.08
CA THR A 364 -7.62 -26.12 11.52
C THR A 364 -6.87 -27.10 12.42
N ALA A 365 -6.02 -27.94 11.83
CA ALA A 365 -5.09 -28.82 12.54
C ALA A 365 -3.69 -28.71 11.93
N GLU A 366 -2.76 -28.11 12.66
CA GLU A 366 -1.49 -27.65 12.11
C GLU A 366 -0.30 -28.33 12.78
N SER A 367 0.69 -28.74 11.97
CA SER A 367 2.01 -29.15 12.44
C SER A 367 3.05 -28.14 11.93
N CYS A 368 3.63 -28.35 10.74
CA CYS A 368 4.75 -27.53 10.25
C CYS A 368 4.43 -26.06 9.99
N THR A 369 3.15 -25.67 9.92
CA THR A 369 2.72 -24.26 9.81
C THR A 369 2.58 -23.57 11.16
N GLY A 370 2.57 -24.31 12.27
CA GLY A 370 2.66 -23.71 13.61
C GLY A 370 1.52 -22.76 14.01
N GLY A 371 0.35 -22.86 13.40
CA GLY A 371 -0.78 -21.95 13.67
C GLY A 371 -0.92 -20.81 12.65
N LEU A 372 -0.04 -20.72 11.65
CA LEU A 372 -0.07 -19.67 10.63
C LEU A 372 -1.27 -19.80 9.68
N LEU A 373 -1.81 -21.00 9.43
CA LEU A 373 -3.06 -21.14 8.67
C LEU A 373 -4.22 -20.53 9.46
N ALA A 374 -4.39 -20.89 10.73
CA ALA A 374 -5.38 -20.28 11.61
C ALA A 374 -5.17 -18.77 11.74
N GLY A 375 -3.92 -18.33 11.88
CA GLY A 375 -3.54 -16.92 11.90
C GLY A 375 -4.05 -16.18 10.67
N SER A 376 -3.81 -16.73 9.47
CA SER A 376 -4.26 -16.12 8.21
C SER A 376 -5.79 -16.02 8.11
N LEU A 377 -6.51 -17.03 8.62
CA LEU A 377 -7.97 -17.02 8.65
C LEU A 377 -8.51 -16.04 9.68
N SER A 378 -7.90 -15.97 10.86
CA SER A 378 -8.29 -15.05 11.93
C SER A 378 -8.07 -13.58 11.56
N ALA A 379 -7.07 -13.30 10.70
CA ALA A 379 -6.77 -11.96 10.19
C ALA A 379 -7.82 -11.43 9.20
N VAL A 380 -8.73 -12.28 8.72
CA VAL A 380 -9.85 -11.86 7.85
C VAL A 380 -10.94 -11.20 8.70
N SER A 381 -11.39 -10.00 8.30
CA SER A 381 -12.53 -9.33 8.92
C SER A 381 -13.77 -10.22 8.93
N GLY A 382 -14.40 -10.40 10.10
CA GLY A 382 -15.57 -11.25 10.27
C GLY A 382 -15.26 -12.74 10.44
N SER A 383 -13.98 -13.15 10.52
CA SER A 383 -13.57 -14.54 10.72
C SER A 383 -14.20 -15.21 11.95
N SER A 384 -14.62 -14.44 12.96
CA SER A 384 -15.29 -14.94 14.16
C SER A 384 -16.61 -15.67 13.89
N SER A 385 -17.27 -15.43 12.74
CA SER A 385 -18.49 -16.16 12.38
C SER A 385 -18.22 -17.56 11.81
N VAL A 386 -17.01 -17.82 11.32
CA VAL A 386 -16.67 -19.04 10.58
C VAL A 386 -15.54 -19.85 11.20
N LEU A 387 -14.57 -19.22 11.87
CA LEU A 387 -13.44 -19.92 12.47
C LEU A 387 -13.81 -20.41 13.87
N GLU A 388 -13.95 -21.72 14.02
CA GLU A 388 -14.28 -22.38 15.27
C GLU A 388 -13.07 -22.47 16.20
N GLY A 389 -11.90 -22.73 15.63
CA GLY A 389 -10.67 -22.87 16.40
C GLY A 389 -9.54 -23.51 15.61
N SER A 390 -8.47 -23.86 16.33
CA SER A 390 -7.28 -24.48 15.76
C SER A 390 -6.60 -25.43 16.73
N PHE A 391 -6.05 -26.52 16.21
CA PHE A 391 -5.19 -27.45 16.92
C PHE A 391 -3.77 -27.40 16.39
N VAL A 392 -2.84 -26.80 17.13
CA VAL A 392 -1.41 -26.86 16.80
C VAL A 392 -0.78 -28.11 17.42
N THR A 393 -0.63 -29.17 16.63
CA THR A 393 -0.22 -30.52 17.08
C THR A 393 1.17 -30.92 16.58
N TYR A 394 2.19 -30.09 16.84
CA TYR A 394 3.54 -30.30 16.30
C TYR A 394 4.16 -31.67 16.66
N ARG A 395 3.97 -32.11 17.91
CA ARG A 395 4.53 -33.38 18.42
C ARG A 395 3.61 -34.57 18.13
N PRO A 396 4.17 -35.77 17.83
CA PRO A 396 3.38 -37.00 17.67
C PRO A 396 2.40 -37.26 18.82
N SER A 397 2.84 -37.06 20.07
CA SER A 397 2.01 -37.26 21.26
C SER A 397 0.74 -36.40 21.24
N LEU A 398 0.82 -35.16 20.75
CA LEU A 398 -0.31 -34.25 20.72
C LEU A 398 -1.25 -34.55 19.54
N LYS A 399 -0.72 -35.03 18.40
CA LYS A 399 -1.53 -35.58 17.29
C LYS A 399 -2.43 -36.73 17.77
N ILE A 400 -1.86 -37.64 18.59
CA ILE A 400 -2.58 -38.78 19.16
C ILE A 400 -3.61 -38.30 20.19
N ALA A 401 -3.18 -37.49 21.17
CA ALA A 401 -4.02 -37.13 22.30
C ALA A 401 -5.16 -36.17 21.94
N ALA A 402 -4.90 -35.17 21.08
CA ALA A 402 -5.89 -34.15 20.75
C ALA A 402 -6.74 -34.51 19.52
N LEU A 403 -6.17 -35.23 18.54
CA LEU A 403 -6.83 -35.49 17.25
C LEU A 403 -7.05 -36.98 16.98
N GLY A 404 -6.75 -37.87 17.93
CA GLY A 404 -7.00 -39.30 17.79
C GLY A 404 -6.19 -39.98 16.68
N VAL A 405 -5.08 -39.37 16.22
CA VAL A 405 -4.22 -39.98 15.20
C VAL A 405 -3.66 -41.30 15.72
N SER A 406 -3.69 -42.34 14.90
CA SER A 406 -3.23 -43.68 15.25
C SER A 406 -1.72 -43.68 15.56
N LYS A 407 -1.38 -44.18 16.75
CA LYS A 407 0.01 -44.39 17.15
C LYS A 407 0.72 -45.37 16.22
N SER A 408 0.08 -46.48 15.85
CA SER A 408 0.69 -47.48 14.97
C SER A 408 1.00 -46.91 13.58
N LEU A 409 0.11 -46.04 13.06
CA LEU A 409 0.33 -45.36 11.80
C LEU A 409 1.57 -44.45 11.86
N ILE A 410 1.72 -43.67 12.94
CA ILE A 410 2.90 -42.81 13.12
C ILE A 410 4.17 -43.66 13.24
N ASP A 411 4.14 -44.74 14.01
CA ASP A 411 5.30 -45.62 14.22
C ASP A 411 5.74 -46.31 12.91
N GLU A 412 4.79 -46.68 12.04
CA GLU A 412 5.06 -47.35 10.76
C GLU A 412 5.41 -46.40 9.60
N LYS A 413 4.78 -45.22 9.55
CA LYS A 413 4.79 -44.33 8.35
C LYS A 413 5.34 -42.93 8.60
N THR A 414 5.68 -42.58 9.84
CA THR A 414 6.03 -41.23 10.33
C THR A 414 4.83 -40.27 10.38
N VAL A 415 5.02 -39.12 11.04
CA VAL A 415 4.02 -38.02 11.08
C VAL A 415 3.84 -37.29 9.75
N TYR A 416 4.63 -37.62 8.73
CA TYR A 416 4.64 -36.98 7.41
C TYR A 416 3.95 -37.84 6.34
N HIS A 417 2.97 -38.65 6.75
CA HIS A 417 2.21 -39.52 5.85
C HIS A 417 0.84 -38.90 5.52
N PRO A 418 0.30 -39.08 4.30
CA PRO A 418 -1.02 -38.58 3.92
C PRO A 418 -2.15 -39.01 4.88
N GLU A 419 -2.16 -40.27 5.31
CA GLU A 419 -3.15 -40.77 6.27
C GLU A 419 -3.09 -40.08 7.65
N VAL A 420 -1.93 -39.53 8.03
CA VAL A 420 -1.81 -38.73 9.26
C VAL A 420 -2.52 -37.40 9.08
N ALA A 421 -2.34 -36.72 7.94
CA ALA A 421 -3.07 -35.48 7.64
C ALA A 421 -4.59 -35.73 7.60
N GLN A 422 -5.02 -36.85 7.02
CA GLN A 422 -6.43 -37.26 7.03
C GLN A 422 -6.97 -37.43 8.44
N GLN A 423 -6.29 -38.21 9.29
CA GLN A 423 -6.72 -38.44 10.68
C GLN A 423 -6.68 -37.15 11.49
N MET A 424 -5.73 -36.24 11.24
CA MET A 424 -5.72 -34.91 11.85
C MET A 424 -6.98 -34.10 11.49
N ALA A 425 -7.37 -34.06 10.22
CA ALA A 425 -8.57 -33.34 9.79
C ALA A 425 -9.86 -33.95 10.38
N THR A 426 -9.99 -35.28 10.33
CA THR A 426 -11.14 -35.98 10.90
C THR A 426 -11.21 -35.81 12.43
N GLY A 427 -10.07 -35.92 13.11
CA GLY A 427 -9.97 -35.69 14.55
C GLY A 427 -10.35 -34.26 14.95
N ALA A 428 -9.97 -33.26 14.14
CA ALA A 428 -10.32 -31.87 14.40
C ALA A 428 -11.84 -31.62 14.31
N LEU A 429 -12.51 -32.21 13.30
CA LEU A 429 -13.98 -32.19 13.20
C LEU A 429 -14.65 -32.91 14.37
N GLN A 430 -14.08 -34.03 14.83
CA GLN A 430 -14.63 -34.76 15.98
C GLN A 430 -14.51 -33.95 17.28
N ALA A 431 -13.38 -33.28 17.47
CA ALA A 431 -13.12 -32.44 18.63
C ALA A 431 -13.86 -31.09 18.60
N SER A 432 -14.37 -30.67 17.42
CA SER A 432 -15.06 -29.40 17.21
C SER A 432 -16.44 -29.65 16.58
N PRO A 433 -17.48 -29.95 17.39
CA PRO A 433 -18.79 -30.35 16.87
C PRO A 433 -19.48 -29.30 16.00
N GLU A 434 -19.18 -28.01 16.23
CA GLU A 434 -19.75 -26.90 15.47
C GLU A 434 -19.04 -26.65 14.13
N ALA A 435 -17.85 -27.23 13.90
CA ALA A 435 -17.13 -27.09 12.64
C ALA A 435 -17.69 -28.04 11.56
N ASP A 436 -17.80 -27.56 10.33
CA ASP A 436 -18.24 -28.34 9.17
C ASP A 436 -17.06 -28.71 8.26
N LEU A 437 -16.07 -27.84 8.17
CA LEU A 437 -14.84 -28.03 7.41
C LEU A 437 -13.64 -28.15 8.35
N ALA A 438 -12.72 -29.07 8.06
CA ALA A 438 -11.41 -29.10 8.67
C ALA A 438 -10.28 -29.07 7.65
N LEU A 439 -9.26 -28.24 7.92
CA LEU A 439 -8.02 -28.21 7.15
C LEU A 439 -6.86 -28.68 8.02
N ALA A 440 -6.11 -29.68 7.56
CA ALA A 440 -4.98 -30.22 8.28
C ALA A 440 -3.68 -30.17 7.47
N ILE A 441 -2.57 -29.83 8.13
CA ILE A 441 -1.23 -29.76 7.52
C ILE A 441 -0.19 -30.46 8.39
N THR A 442 0.58 -31.37 7.79
CA THR A 442 1.77 -31.98 8.40
C THR A 442 2.88 -32.18 7.36
N GLY A 443 4.15 -32.05 7.74
CA GLY A 443 5.24 -32.12 6.75
C GLY A 443 6.59 -31.69 7.29
N VAL A 444 7.60 -31.78 6.43
CA VAL A 444 8.97 -31.34 6.66
C VAL A 444 9.19 -30.00 5.94
N ALA A 445 9.03 -28.88 6.65
CA ALA A 445 9.28 -27.56 6.05
C ALA A 445 10.77 -27.34 5.69
N GLY A 446 11.69 -28.04 6.36
CA GLY A 446 13.14 -27.91 6.18
C GLY A 446 13.84 -27.22 7.35
N PRO A 447 15.10 -26.78 7.19
CA PRO A 447 15.89 -26.80 5.95
C PRO A 447 16.49 -28.17 5.61
N GLY A 448 16.48 -29.12 6.56
CA GLY A 448 16.98 -30.48 6.37
C GLY A 448 15.86 -31.53 6.27
N PRO A 449 16.20 -32.77 5.87
CA PRO A 449 15.29 -33.90 5.97
C PRO A 449 14.97 -34.24 7.43
N ASP A 450 13.80 -34.84 7.68
CA ASP A 450 13.44 -35.39 8.99
C ASP A 450 12.79 -36.77 8.86
N GLN A 451 13.13 -37.69 9.76
CA GLN A 451 12.61 -39.07 9.79
C GLN A 451 12.66 -39.78 8.42
N GLY A 452 13.71 -39.53 7.63
CA GLY A 452 13.88 -40.12 6.29
C GLY A 452 13.02 -39.49 5.18
N LYS A 453 12.31 -38.38 5.46
CA LYS A 453 11.56 -37.60 4.48
C LYS A 453 12.32 -36.32 4.09
N PRO A 454 12.32 -35.93 2.80
CA PRO A 454 13.03 -34.75 2.34
C PRO A 454 12.37 -33.46 2.83
N ALA A 455 13.16 -32.40 2.96
CA ALA A 455 12.64 -31.04 3.09
C ALA A 455 11.71 -30.71 1.92
N GLY A 456 10.63 -29.96 2.18
CA GLY A 456 9.61 -29.61 1.19
C GLY A 456 8.44 -30.59 1.09
N LEU A 457 8.51 -31.77 1.72
CA LEU A 457 7.40 -32.73 1.72
C LEU A 457 6.31 -32.30 2.70
N VAL A 458 5.10 -32.02 2.20
CA VAL A 458 3.96 -31.62 3.03
C VAL A 458 2.70 -32.37 2.61
N CYS A 459 2.01 -32.97 3.59
CA CYS A 459 0.70 -33.60 3.43
C CYS A 459 -0.39 -32.66 3.95
N ILE A 460 -1.40 -32.42 3.12
CA ILE A 460 -2.49 -31.49 3.40
C ILE A 460 -3.80 -32.24 3.23
N ALA A 461 -4.74 -32.05 4.15
CA ALA A 461 -6.08 -32.64 4.06
C ALA A 461 -7.17 -31.60 4.24
N ALA A 462 -8.27 -31.76 3.50
CA ALA A 462 -9.51 -31.02 3.65
C ALA A 462 -10.66 -32.01 3.88
N ALA A 463 -11.37 -31.87 4.99
CA ALA A 463 -12.47 -32.76 5.34
C ALA A 463 -13.75 -31.95 5.56
N LEU A 464 -14.79 -32.23 4.77
CA LEU A 464 -16.13 -31.74 5.05
C LEU A 464 -16.89 -32.78 5.87
N ARG A 465 -17.64 -32.35 6.88
CA ARG A 465 -18.37 -33.23 7.80
C ARG A 465 -19.30 -34.15 7.02
N GLY A 466 -19.20 -35.45 7.29
CA GLY A 466 -19.98 -36.48 6.60
C GLY A 466 -19.42 -36.91 5.24
N GLN A 467 -18.30 -36.32 4.78
CA GLN A 467 -17.63 -36.69 3.54
C GLN A 467 -16.26 -37.31 3.80
N VAL A 468 -15.72 -38.00 2.78
CA VAL A 468 -14.35 -38.51 2.81
C VAL A 468 -13.39 -37.33 2.62
N ALA A 469 -12.38 -37.23 3.48
CA ALA A 469 -11.40 -36.14 3.37
C ALA A 469 -10.57 -36.27 2.08
N GLU A 470 -10.41 -35.16 1.37
CA GLU A 470 -9.44 -35.02 0.29
C GLU A 470 -8.04 -34.86 0.91
N VAL A 471 -7.05 -35.57 0.38
CA VAL A 471 -5.67 -35.53 0.87
C VAL A 471 -4.72 -35.32 -0.30
N ARG A 472 -3.77 -34.41 -0.16
CA ARG A 472 -2.71 -34.16 -1.13
C ARG A 472 -1.34 -34.28 -0.48
N GLU A 473 -0.45 -35.03 -1.12
CA GLU A 473 0.98 -35.00 -0.84
C GLU A 473 1.64 -34.02 -1.81
N CYS A 474 2.29 -32.99 -1.26
CA CYS A 474 2.91 -31.91 -2.01
C CYS A 474 4.43 -31.93 -1.76
N ARG A 475 5.18 -31.54 -2.80
CA ARG A 475 6.61 -31.29 -2.72
C ARG A 475 6.86 -29.84 -3.13
N PHE A 476 7.32 -29.04 -2.18
CA PHE A 476 7.60 -27.63 -2.37
C PHE A 476 9.11 -27.39 -2.36
N ASP A 477 9.59 -26.61 -3.31
CA ASP A 477 10.96 -26.14 -3.33
C ASP A 477 11.10 -24.82 -2.54
N GLY A 478 12.31 -24.56 -2.03
CA GLY A 478 12.65 -23.32 -1.35
C GLY A 478 13.04 -23.48 0.12
N ASP A 479 13.22 -22.35 0.79
CA ASP A 479 13.50 -22.30 2.23
C ASP A 479 12.22 -22.62 3.06
N PRO A 480 12.35 -22.89 4.37
CA PRO A 480 11.21 -23.29 5.20
C PRO A 480 10.04 -22.30 5.22
N ARG A 481 10.30 -20.98 5.09
CA ARG A 481 9.22 -19.98 5.05
C ARG A 481 8.45 -20.10 3.74
N SER A 482 9.15 -20.28 2.61
CA SER A 482 8.54 -20.49 1.30
C SER A 482 7.68 -21.77 1.25
N VAL A 483 8.16 -22.86 1.85
CA VAL A 483 7.41 -24.13 1.95
C VAL A 483 6.15 -23.96 2.80
N ILE A 484 6.24 -23.29 3.95
CA ILE A 484 5.09 -23.01 4.82
C ILE A 484 4.04 -22.16 4.09
N ALA A 485 4.46 -21.11 3.40
CA ALA A 485 3.54 -20.24 2.65
C ALA A 485 2.81 -21.01 1.54
N ALA A 486 3.52 -21.85 0.79
CA ALA A 486 2.93 -22.69 -0.26
C ALA A 486 1.95 -23.74 0.30
N ALA A 487 2.25 -24.32 1.46
CA ALA A 487 1.35 -25.24 2.15
C ALA A 487 0.05 -24.57 2.60
N ILE A 488 0.14 -23.36 3.17
CA ILE A 488 -1.03 -22.57 3.58
C ILE A 488 -1.91 -22.25 2.36
N ARG A 489 -1.32 -21.74 1.27
CA ARG A 489 -2.07 -21.45 0.03
C ARG A 489 -2.79 -22.68 -0.50
N THR A 490 -2.11 -23.83 -0.49
CA THR A 490 -2.68 -25.10 -0.97
C THR A 490 -3.82 -25.56 -0.08
N ALA A 491 -3.69 -25.45 1.24
CA ALA A 491 -4.76 -25.81 2.18
C ALA A 491 -6.01 -24.93 2.02
N LEU A 492 -5.82 -23.61 1.85
CA LEU A 492 -6.92 -22.68 1.59
C LEU A 492 -7.63 -23.00 0.27
N ALA A 493 -6.87 -23.28 -0.80
CA ALA A 493 -7.42 -23.67 -2.09
C ALA A 493 -8.19 -25.00 -2.01
N MET A 494 -7.68 -25.98 -1.27
CA MET A 494 -8.41 -27.25 -1.02
C MET A 494 -9.70 -27.02 -0.24
N GLY A 495 -9.70 -26.14 0.76
CA GLY A 495 -10.91 -25.78 1.50
C GLY A 495 -11.99 -25.14 0.62
N ILE A 496 -11.57 -24.24 -0.28
CA ILE A 496 -12.47 -23.61 -1.26
C ILE A 496 -13.04 -24.68 -2.20
N ALA A 497 -12.20 -25.55 -2.75
CA ALA A 497 -12.63 -26.60 -3.67
C ALA A 497 -13.60 -27.59 -3.01
N ALA A 498 -13.39 -27.93 -1.73
CA ALA A 498 -14.27 -28.80 -0.97
C ALA A 498 -15.70 -28.22 -0.82
N LEU A 499 -15.81 -26.89 -0.70
CA LEU A 499 -17.11 -26.20 -0.61
C LEU A 499 -17.78 -26.01 -1.97
N ASP A 500 -17.00 -25.81 -3.04
CA ASP A 500 -17.55 -25.60 -4.38
C ASP A 500 -17.96 -26.94 -5.03
N GLY A 501 -17.31 -28.06 -4.65
CA GLY A 501 -17.68 -29.41 -5.10
C GLY A 501 -18.98 -29.96 -4.50
N SER A 502 -19.49 -29.39 -3.39
CA SER A 502 -20.75 -29.82 -2.78
C SER A 502 -22.01 -29.29 -3.49
N ASP A 503 -21.87 -28.33 -4.41
CA ASP A 503 -23.01 -27.75 -5.14
C ASP A 503 -23.54 -28.66 -6.28
N GLY A 504 -22.91 -29.82 -6.52
CA GLY A 504 -23.25 -30.77 -7.59
C GLY A 504 -24.08 -31.99 -7.18
N SER A 505 -24.50 -32.11 -5.90
CA SER A 505 -25.16 -33.33 -5.38
C SER A 505 -26.46 -33.08 -4.60
N ALA A 506 -27.17 -32.00 -4.89
CA ALA A 506 -28.52 -31.71 -4.36
C ALA A 506 -29.64 -32.17 -5.30
#